data_AF-A0A931VT16-F1
#
_entry.id   AF-A0A931VT16-F1
#
_cell.length_a   1.000
_cell.length_b   1.000
_cell.length_c   1.000
_cell.angle_alpha   90.00
_cell.angle_beta   90.00
_cell.angle_gamma   90.00
#
_symmetry.space_group_name_H-M   'P 1'
#
loop_
_entity.id
_entity.type
_entity.pdbx_description
1 polymer ?
#
loop_
_entity_poly.entity_id
_entity_poly.type
_entity_poly.pdbx_seq_one_letter_code
_entity_poly.pdbx_strand_id
1 'polypeptide(L)'
;MKKKPHQPTGPDRAEKERARTVPPPPRRPRDRILVALDVQTLKEADDLVDRLHDVVGGFKVGHQLFTAHGPKAIHHIRGKAGRIFLDLKYHDIPATVAKSACEAARLGVWMMTVHAAGG
;
A
#
# COMPACT_ATOMS: atom_id res chain seq x y z
N MET A 1 -56.55 -12.36 -2.14
CA MET A 1 -55.51 -11.41 -2.61
C MET A 1 -54.36 -11.41 -1.60
N LYS A 2 -53.18 -11.94 -1.96
CA LYS A 2 -52.03 -12.10 -1.04
C LYS A 2 -51.25 -10.78 -0.92
N LYS A 3 -51.08 -10.25 0.30
CA LYS A 3 -50.24 -9.06 0.57
C LYS A 3 -48.76 -9.41 0.31
N LYS A 4 -48.07 -8.61 -0.51
CA LYS A 4 -46.60 -8.69 -0.68
C LYS A 4 -45.90 -8.14 0.57
N PRO A 5 -44.81 -8.77 1.07
CA PRO A 5 -44.03 -8.21 2.16
C PRO A 5 -43.23 -6.99 1.69
N HIS A 6 -43.28 -5.92 2.47
CA HIS A 6 -42.50 -4.70 2.27
C HIS A 6 -41.04 -5.00 2.58
N GLN A 7 -40.16 -4.93 1.57
CA GLN A 7 -38.71 -5.03 1.80
C GLN A 7 -38.23 -3.74 2.47
N PRO A 8 -37.31 -3.82 3.46
CA PRO A 8 -36.72 -2.64 4.05
C PRO A 8 -35.88 -1.92 2.98
N THR A 9 -36.23 -0.66 2.70
CA THR A 9 -35.41 0.24 1.89
C THR A 9 -34.07 0.44 2.59
N GLY A 10 -32.97 0.09 1.91
CA GLY A 10 -31.62 0.38 2.41
C GLY A 10 -31.41 1.87 2.67
N PRO A 11 -30.35 2.25 3.41
CA PRO A 11 -30.14 3.62 3.84
C PRO A 11 -30.14 4.58 2.65
N ASP A 12 -30.82 5.71 2.85
CA ASP A 12 -30.97 6.79 1.87
C ASP A 12 -29.58 7.23 1.36
N ARG A 13 -29.50 7.57 0.08
CA ARG A 13 -28.27 8.03 -0.59
C ARG A 13 -27.64 9.21 0.16
N ALA A 14 -28.47 10.03 0.83
CA ALA A 14 -28.06 11.11 1.69
C ALA A 14 -27.28 10.66 2.95
N GLU A 15 -27.55 9.48 3.50
CA GLU A 15 -26.87 8.93 4.67
C GLU A 15 -25.46 8.42 4.32
N LYS A 16 -25.29 7.85 3.11
CA LYS A 16 -23.97 7.51 2.55
C LYS A 16 -23.10 8.73 2.24
N GLU A 17 -23.72 9.89 2.02
CA GLU A 17 -23.03 11.14 1.69
C GLU A 17 -22.55 11.87 2.96
N ARG A 18 -23.32 11.82 4.05
CA ARG A 18 -22.94 12.38 5.37
C ARG A 18 -21.72 11.69 6.01
N ALA A 19 -21.45 10.43 5.67
CA ALA A 19 -20.25 9.72 6.13
C ALA A 19 -18.94 10.28 5.56
N ARG A 20 -18.97 11.23 4.61
CA ARG A 20 -17.79 11.79 3.93
C ARG A 20 -17.30 13.12 4.51
N THR A 21 -17.93 13.67 5.55
CA THR A 21 -17.68 15.05 6.01
C THR A 21 -16.79 15.16 7.26
N VAL A 22 -16.35 14.05 7.86
CA VAL A 22 -15.40 14.08 8.98
C VAL A 22 -13.99 13.91 8.42
N PRO A 23 -13.13 14.95 8.45
CA PRO A 23 -11.75 14.80 8.02
C PRO A 23 -11.07 13.74 8.90
N PRO A 24 -10.23 12.86 8.33
CA PRO A 24 -9.53 11.86 9.12
C PRO A 24 -8.70 12.57 10.19
N PRO A 25 -8.55 11.96 11.39
CA PRO A 25 -7.78 12.55 12.46
C PRO A 25 -6.37 12.90 11.97
N PRO A 26 -5.76 13.99 12.49
CA PRO A 26 -4.46 14.44 12.05
C PRO A 26 -3.44 13.31 12.21
N ARG A 27 -2.67 13.04 11.14
CA ARG A 27 -1.63 12.02 11.15
C ARG A 27 -0.57 12.36 12.20
N ARG A 28 -0.18 11.37 13.01
CA ARG A 28 0.92 11.51 13.97
C ARG A 28 2.21 11.81 13.21
N PRO A 29 3.20 12.52 13.80
CA PRO A 29 4.45 12.84 13.13
C PRO A 29 5.13 11.62 12.49
N ARG A 30 5.18 10.48 13.20
CA ARG A 30 5.73 9.23 12.67
C ARG A 30 5.06 8.77 11.38
N ASP A 31 3.74 8.93 11.26
CA ASP A 31 2.94 8.45 10.12
C ASP A 31 3.19 9.25 8.82
N ARG A 32 4.05 10.28 8.89
CA ARG A 32 4.42 11.16 7.77
C ARG A 32 5.78 10.82 7.16
N ILE A 33 6.54 9.93 7.79
CA ILE A 33 7.88 9.54 7.34
C ILE A 33 7.83 8.13 6.78
N LEU A 34 8.36 7.97 5.57
CA LEU A 34 8.67 6.67 4.97
C LEU A 34 10.19 6.59 4.78
N VAL A 35 10.80 5.49 5.23
CA VAL A 35 12.25 5.30 5.11
C VAL A 35 12.56 4.46 3.88
N ALA A 36 13.50 4.91 3.06
CA ALA A 36 13.98 4.16 1.91
C ALA A 36 14.92 3.04 2.33
N LEU A 37 14.62 1.81 1.91
CA LEU A 37 15.49 0.64 2.05
C LEU A 37 16.34 0.46 0.78
N ASP A 38 17.10 1.50 0.44
CA ASP A 38 18.02 1.51 -0.71
C ASP A 38 19.36 0.87 -0.28
N VAL A 39 19.29 -0.44 0.03
CA VAL A 39 20.40 -1.27 0.52
C VAL A 39 20.52 -2.54 -0.33
N GLN A 40 21.67 -3.21 -0.24
CA GLN A 40 21.99 -4.34 -1.12
C GLN A 40 21.48 -5.68 -0.58
N THR A 41 21.46 -5.84 0.74
CA THR A 41 21.16 -7.11 1.39
C THR A 41 19.86 -7.08 2.19
N LEU A 42 19.24 -8.26 2.32
CA LEU A 42 18.09 -8.44 3.21
C LEU A 42 18.43 -8.13 4.67
N LYS A 43 19.67 -8.44 5.10
CA LYS A 43 20.13 -8.17 6.45
C LYS A 43 20.17 -6.67 6.74
N GLU A 44 20.75 -5.87 5.85
CA GLU A 44 20.77 -4.40 6.03
C GLU A 44 19.35 -3.81 6.07
N ALA A 45 18.43 -4.39 5.28
CA ALA A 45 17.03 -3.99 5.29
C ALA A 45 16.35 -4.32 6.63
N ASP A 46 16.56 -5.53 7.17
CA ASP A 46 16.04 -5.93 8.49
C ASP A 46 16.63 -5.07 9.61
N ASP A 47 17.95 -4.83 9.59
CA ASP A 47 18.64 -3.98 10.57
C ASP A 47 18.05 -2.55 10.60
N LEU A 48 17.72 -1.97 9.44
CA LEU A 48 17.07 -0.66 9.35
C LEU A 48 15.62 -0.68 9.85
N VAL A 49 14.87 -1.72 9.51
CA VAL A 49 13.48 -1.88 9.94
C VAL A 49 13.40 -2.02 11.45
N ASP A 50 14.25 -2.86 12.04
CA ASP A 50 14.33 -3.07 13.49
C ASP A 50 14.59 -1.76 14.23
N ARG A 51 15.50 -0.93 13.71
CA ARG A 51 15.86 0.34 14.35
C ARG A 51 14.78 1.41 14.26
N LEU A 52 13.93 1.38 13.22
CA LEU A 52 13.11 2.54 12.85
C LEU A 52 11.60 2.29 12.87
N HIS A 53 11.15 1.04 12.95
CA HIS A 53 9.73 0.69 12.78
C HIS A 53 8.79 1.38 13.78
N ASP A 54 9.23 1.69 15.00
CA ASP A 54 8.40 2.36 16.01
C ASP A 54 8.22 3.87 15.78
N VAL A 55 9.15 4.49 15.04
CA VAL A 55 9.24 5.95 14.86
C VAL A 55 8.90 6.44 13.45
N VAL A 56 8.60 5.53 12.52
CA VAL A 56 8.21 5.85 11.13
C VAL A 56 6.89 5.20 10.74
N GLY A 57 6.29 5.71 9.67
CA GLY A 57 4.98 5.26 9.18
C GLY A 57 5.07 4.07 8.22
N GLY A 58 6.27 3.74 7.76
CA GLY A 58 6.52 2.63 6.85
C GLY A 58 7.87 2.72 6.14
N PHE A 59 8.10 1.77 5.24
CA PHE A 59 9.35 1.60 4.51
C PHE A 59 9.10 1.51 3.02
N LYS A 60 10.00 2.11 2.23
CA LYS A 60 10.00 2.06 0.77
C LYS A 60 11.02 1.03 0.29
N VAL A 61 10.57 0.04 -0.47
CA VAL A 61 11.44 -0.91 -1.17
C VAL A 61 11.56 -0.45 -2.63
N GLY A 62 12.76 -0.03 -3.01
CA GLY A 62 13.09 0.41 -4.36
C GLY A 62 13.72 -0.66 -5.25
N HIS A 63 14.12 -0.26 -6.45
CA HIS A 63 14.73 -1.14 -7.45
C HIS A 63 15.95 -1.92 -6.93
N GLN A 64 16.85 -1.32 -6.16
CA GLN A 64 18.08 -2.02 -5.75
C GLN A 64 17.78 -3.30 -4.97
N LEU A 65 17.03 -3.17 -3.87
CA LEU A 65 16.69 -4.31 -3.00
C LEU A 65 15.73 -5.29 -3.70
N PHE A 66 14.74 -4.77 -4.44
CA PHE A 66 13.76 -5.62 -5.12
C PHE A 66 14.36 -6.36 -6.32
N THR A 67 15.25 -5.76 -7.10
CA THR A 67 15.92 -6.46 -8.21
C THR A 67 16.86 -7.53 -7.67
N ALA A 68 17.54 -7.28 -6.55
CA ALA A 68 18.45 -8.26 -5.95
C ALA A 68 17.72 -9.47 -5.34
N HIS A 69 16.56 -9.28 -4.71
CA HIS A 69 15.89 -10.33 -3.92
C HIS A 69 14.45 -10.64 -4.34
N GLY A 70 13.89 -9.87 -5.26
CA GLY A 70 12.50 -9.99 -5.72
C GLY A 70 11.48 -9.83 -4.59
N PRO A 71 10.32 -10.52 -4.70
CA PRO A 71 9.29 -10.57 -3.67
C PRO A 71 9.77 -10.96 -2.26
N LYS A 72 10.90 -11.67 -2.15
CA LYS A 72 11.48 -12.06 -0.86
C LYS A 72 11.79 -10.84 0.01
N ALA A 73 12.22 -9.71 -0.58
CA ALA A 73 12.46 -8.48 0.15
C ALA A 73 11.21 -7.99 0.90
N ILE A 74 10.05 -8.08 0.25
CA ILE A 74 8.77 -7.68 0.83
C ILE A 74 8.40 -8.62 1.96
N HIS A 75 8.44 -9.93 1.71
CA HIS A 75 8.10 -10.94 2.71
C HIS A 75 9.01 -10.88 3.95
N HIS A 76 10.29 -10.56 3.75
CA HIS A 76 11.28 -10.51 4.82
C HIS A 76 10.95 -9.43 5.86
N ILE A 77 10.57 -8.22 5.42
CA ILE A 77 10.36 -7.08 6.33
C ILE A 77 8.90 -6.92 6.79
N ARG A 78 7.95 -7.60 6.14
CA ARG A 78 6.50 -7.37 6.35
C ARG A 78 6.04 -7.50 7.79
N GLY A 79 6.63 -8.41 8.56
CA GLY A 79 6.24 -8.63 9.96
C GLY A 79 6.46 -7.42 10.87
N LYS A 80 7.42 -6.55 10.53
CA LYS A 80 7.86 -5.42 11.38
C LYS A 80 7.62 -4.06 10.73
N ALA A 81 7.65 -3.98 9.40
CA ALA A 81 7.64 -2.72 8.65
C ALA A 81 6.36 -1.88 8.77
N GLY A 82 5.24 -2.45 9.24
CA GLY A 82 3.95 -1.77 9.35
C GLY A 82 3.30 -1.48 8.00
N ARG A 83 3.87 -0.57 7.20
CA ARG A 83 3.47 -0.27 5.81
C ARG A 83 4.66 -0.41 4.87
N ILE A 84 4.45 -1.05 3.73
CA ILE A 84 5.46 -1.18 2.68
C ILE A 84 5.03 -0.42 1.43
N PHE A 85 5.85 0.51 0.97
CA PHE A 85 5.71 1.21 -0.31
C PHE A 85 6.64 0.57 -1.34
N LEU A 86 6.09 -0.01 -2.40
CA LEU A 86 6.84 -0.59 -3.51
C LEU A 86 7.13 0.45 -4.61
N ASP A 87 8.37 0.94 -4.67
CA ASP A 87 8.80 1.99 -5.60
C ASP A 87 9.61 1.41 -6.77
N LEU A 88 8.90 0.74 -7.69
CA LEU A 88 9.47 0.15 -8.92
C LEU A 88 9.13 0.90 -10.20
N LYS A 89 8.44 2.04 -10.06
CA LYS A 89 8.10 2.95 -11.15
C LYS A 89 7.58 2.22 -12.39
N TYR A 90 6.54 1.40 -12.22
CA TYR A 90 6.02 0.58 -13.32
C TYR A 90 5.72 1.45 -14.54
N HIS A 91 6.24 1.03 -15.70
CA HIS A 91 6.15 1.77 -16.94
C HIS A 91 6.18 0.81 -18.13
N ASP A 92 5.01 0.58 -18.70
CA ASP A 92 4.74 -0.28 -19.85
C ASP A 92 3.34 0.09 -20.37
N ILE A 93 2.82 -0.62 -21.37
CA ILE A 93 1.45 -0.47 -21.84
C ILE A 93 0.43 -0.75 -20.70
N PRO A 94 -0.77 -0.12 -20.71
CA PRO A 94 -1.71 -0.18 -19.59
C PRO A 94 -2.09 -1.60 -19.16
N ALA A 95 -2.29 -2.51 -20.12
CA ALA A 95 -2.64 -3.90 -19.84
C ALA A 95 -1.53 -4.66 -19.08
N THR A 96 -0.27 -4.35 -19.36
CA THR A 96 0.88 -4.95 -18.67
C THR A 96 1.03 -4.36 -17.27
N VAL A 97 0.97 -3.03 -17.14
CA VAL A 97 1.03 -2.36 -15.83
C VAL A 97 -0.10 -2.82 -14.92
N ALA A 98 -1.32 -2.97 -15.43
CA ALA A 98 -2.45 -3.48 -14.65
C ALA A 98 -2.18 -4.88 -14.08
N LYS A 99 -1.62 -5.79 -14.88
CA LYS A 99 -1.26 -7.15 -14.42
C LYS A 99 -0.15 -7.08 -13.37
N SER A 100 0.91 -6.31 -13.60
CA SER A 100 1.99 -6.11 -12.63
C SER A 100 1.49 -5.50 -11.31
N ALA A 101 0.57 -4.54 -11.38
CA ALA A 101 -0.05 -3.93 -10.20
C ALA A 101 -0.89 -4.94 -9.40
N CYS A 102 -1.61 -5.84 -10.08
CA CYS A 102 -2.31 -6.96 -9.42
C CYS A 102 -1.35 -7.86 -8.66
N GLU A 103 -0.21 -8.25 -9.25
CA GLU A 103 0.79 -9.07 -8.56
C GLU A 103 1.45 -8.32 -7.40
N ALA A 104 1.80 -7.04 -7.59
CA ALA A 104 2.32 -6.21 -6.52
C ALA A 104 1.36 -6.11 -5.33
N ALA A 105 0.06 -5.93 -5.59
CA ALA A 105 -0.97 -5.90 -4.55
C ALA A 105 -1.05 -7.23 -3.77
N ARG A 106 -0.88 -8.38 -4.45
CA ARG A 106 -0.85 -9.70 -3.79
C ARG A 106 0.33 -9.89 -2.84
N LEU A 107 1.42 -9.14 -3.01
CA LEU A 107 2.53 -9.13 -2.04
C LEU A 107 2.14 -8.48 -0.70
N GLY A 108 1.03 -7.75 -0.65
CA GLY A 108 0.54 -7.04 0.54
C GLY A 108 1.20 -5.68 0.74
N VAL A 109 1.62 -5.02 -0.33
CA VAL A 109 2.17 -3.65 -0.27
C VAL A 109 1.04 -2.64 -0.02
N TRP A 110 1.35 -1.58 0.71
CA TRP A 110 0.40 -0.51 1.03
C TRP A 110 0.16 0.43 -0.15
N MET A 111 1.22 0.72 -0.92
CA MET A 111 1.13 1.52 -2.14
C MET A 111 2.27 1.15 -3.09
N MET A 112 2.15 1.57 -4.35
CA MET A 112 3.17 1.40 -5.38
C MET A 112 3.27 2.64 -6.28
N THR A 113 4.34 2.74 -7.05
CA THR A 113 4.53 3.80 -8.06
C THR A 113 4.27 3.32 -9.47
N VAL A 114 3.67 4.19 -10.29
CA VAL A 114 3.47 4.02 -11.73
C VAL A 114 3.87 5.31 -12.44
N HIS A 115 4.49 5.22 -13.61
CA HIS A 115 4.70 6.37 -14.49
C HIS A 115 3.44 6.67 -15.30
N ALA A 116 2.90 7.89 -15.17
CA ALA A 116 1.70 8.31 -15.89
C ALA A 116 1.91 8.49 -17.41
N ALA A 117 3.15 8.45 -17.90
CA ALA A 117 3.46 8.56 -19.32
C ALA A 117 3.15 7.28 -20.13
N GLY A 118 2.82 6.16 -19.46
CA GLY A 118 2.51 4.88 -20.12
C GLY A 118 1.09 4.75 -20.70
N GLY A 119 0.23 5.77 -20.48
CA GLY A 119 -1.19 5.74 -20.82
C GLY A 119 -2.09 5.30 -19.68
#